data_AF-A0A833TL85-F1
#
_entry.id   AF-A0A833TL85-F1
#
_cell.length_a   1.000
_cell.length_b   1.000
_cell.length_c   1.000
_cell.angle_alpha   90.00
_cell.angle_beta   90.00
_cell.angle_gamma   90.00
#
_symmetry.space_group_name_H-M   'P 1'
#
loop_
_entity.id
_entity.type
_entity.pdbx_description
1 polymer ?
#
loop_
_entity_poly.entity_id
_entity_poly.type
_entity_poly.pdbx_seq_one_letter_code
_entity_poly.pdbx_strand_id
1 'polypeptide(L)'
;MKLTHAALTAFALIAATVNGSPMLREEAEGNNNPVQQQQGTSTCNLTGTYKKGTDISQCSTITVGSLSVPAGVTLDLSRAKNGATIQFTGTTTFGTLKWNGPLVTLSGTDVTVKGNGKLDGQGAWYWKQGQQTTRPVFFQAHKHRCLDVHDSRGPDTRLQGW
;
A
#
# COMPACT_ATOMS: atom_id res chain seq x y z
N MET A 1 35.46 81.02 17.68
CA MET A 1 35.85 80.55 16.33
C MET A 1 36.62 79.25 16.48
N LYS A 2 36.20 78.21 15.73
CA LYS A 2 36.87 76.96 15.29
C LYS A 2 37.83 76.19 16.24
N LEU A 3 37.63 74.86 16.32
CA LEU A 3 38.61 73.75 16.18
C LEU A 3 37.92 72.42 16.58
N THR A 4 37.51 71.55 15.65
CA THR A 4 38.18 70.35 15.06
C THR A 4 38.04 69.02 15.82
N HIS A 5 37.40 68.05 15.14
CA HIS A 5 37.70 66.61 14.93
C HIS A 5 37.80 65.57 16.08
N ALA A 6 37.04 64.47 15.85
CA ALA A 6 37.30 63.02 16.08
C ALA A 6 37.36 62.51 17.55
N ALA A 7 37.00 61.27 17.94
CA ALA A 7 36.89 59.97 17.26
C ALA A 7 36.15 58.93 18.16
N LEU A 8 35.66 57.84 17.51
CA LEU A 8 35.48 56.43 17.96
C LEU A 8 34.98 56.11 19.39
N THR A 9 33.97 55.24 19.56
CA THR A 9 34.16 53.78 19.47
C THR A 9 32.82 53.06 19.27
N ALA A 10 32.79 52.13 18.31
CA ALA A 10 31.69 51.20 18.08
C ALA A 10 32.15 49.79 18.52
N PHE A 11 31.30 49.10 19.28
CA PHE A 11 31.38 47.66 19.50
C PHE A 11 29.95 47.11 19.48
N ALA A 12 29.62 46.31 18.47
CA ALA A 12 28.50 45.39 18.53
C ALA A 12 28.91 44.11 17.80
N LEU A 13 28.77 43.00 18.53
CA LEU A 13 29.26 41.67 18.21
C LEU A 13 28.47 40.99 17.08
N ILE A 14 29.18 40.11 16.40
CA ILE A 14 28.84 39.39 15.17
C ILE A 14 27.86 38.24 15.51
N ALA A 15 26.76 38.12 14.77
CA ALA A 15 26.00 36.88 14.67
C ALA A 15 26.21 36.29 13.26
N ALA A 16 26.75 35.07 13.20
CA ALA A 16 27.11 34.39 11.96
C ALA A 16 25.85 33.91 11.21
N THR A 17 25.68 34.38 9.97
CA THR A 17 24.76 33.77 9.00
C THR A 17 25.51 32.65 8.28
N VAL A 18 25.08 31.41 8.48
CA VAL A 18 25.62 30.25 7.77
C VAL A 18 25.25 30.33 6.29
N ASN A 19 26.26 30.13 5.45
CA ASN A 19 26.15 30.12 4.00
C ASN A 19 25.92 28.68 3.54
N GLY A 20 24.98 28.45 2.64
CA GLY A 20 24.72 27.12 2.07
C GLY A 20 23.82 27.18 0.85
N SER A 21 24.42 27.31 -0.33
CA SER A 21 23.77 27.04 -1.61
C SER A 21 24.09 25.61 -2.08
N PRO A 22 23.06 24.85 -2.50
CA PRO A 22 23.15 23.96 -3.66
C PRO A 22 22.13 24.46 -4.72
N MET A 23 22.51 24.89 -5.93
CA MET A 23 22.94 24.12 -7.11
C MET A 23 22.03 22.94 -7.50
N LEU A 24 21.58 23.00 -8.78
CA LEU A 24 20.96 21.98 -9.67
C LEU A 24 19.42 21.86 -9.66
N ARG A 25 18.73 21.56 -10.77
CA ARG A 25 18.96 21.57 -12.23
C ARG A 25 17.66 21.04 -12.88
N GLU A 26 17.27 21.67 -14.01
CA GLU A 26 16.40 21.20 -15.11
C GLU A 26 14.92 20.80 -14.91
N GLU A 27 14.08 21.44 -15.74
CA GLU A 27 12.95 20.83 -16.45
C GLU A 27 13.44 19.66 -17.32
N ALA A 28 12.70 18.54 -17.38
CA ALA A 28 12.41 17.81 -18.63
C ALA A 28 11.69 16.49 -18.33
N GLU A 29 10.78 16.16 -19.25
CA GLU A 29 10.00 14.94 -19.33
C GLU A 29 10.90 13.69 -19.32
N GLY A 30 10.49 12.68 -18.54
CA GLY A 30 11.21 11.42 -18.47
C GLY A 30 10.48 10.42 -17.60
N ASN A 31 9.66 9.57 -18.24
CA ASN A 31 9.14 8.32 -17.69
C ASN A 31 10.19 7.60 -16.85
N ASN A 32 10.01 7.52 -15.53
CA ASN A 32 10.42 6.40 -14.67
C ASN A 32 9.81 6.57 -13.27
N ASN A 33 9.22 5.49 -12.75
CA ASN A 33 8.66 5.34 -11.41
C ASN A 33 9.43 6.12 -10.32
N PRO A 34 8.78 7.05 -9.60
CA PRO A 34 9.30 7.53 -8.34
C PRO A 34 8.74 6.67 -7.21
N VAL A 35 9.53 5.70 -6.73
CA VAL A 35 9.40 5.24 -5.33
C VAL A 35 10.04 6.33 -4.48
N GLN A 36 9.24 7.32 -4.09
CA GLN A 36 9.63 8.32 -3.10
C GLN A 36 9.41 7.73 -1.71
N GLN A 37 10.50 7.45 -1.00
CA GLN A 37 10.47 7.22 0.44
C GLN A 37 10.48 8.58 1.13
N GLN A 38 9.30 9.04 1.55
CA GLN A 38 9.14 10.19 2.44
C GLN A 38 8.58 9.69 3.78
N GLN A 39 9.20 10.15 4.86
CA GLN A 39 8.96 9.70 6.22
C GLN A 39 7.66 10.32 6.74
N GLY A 40 6.56 9.57 6.62
CA GLY A 40 5.21 9.93 7.07
C GLY A 40 4.20 9.03 6.34
N THR A 41 3.54 8.11 7.05
CA THR A 41 2.67 7.06 6.49
C THR A 41 3.32 6.22 5.38
N SER A 42 4.00 5.15 5.76
CA SER A 42 4.48 4.10 4.86
C SER A 42 3.34 3.55 3.99
N THR A 43 3.38 3.87 2.71
CA THR A 43 2.41 3.39 1.71
C THR A 43 3.08 2.34 0.83
N CYS A 44 2.43 1.20 0.67
CA CYS A 44 2.96 0.05 -0.07
C CYS A 44 2.06 -0.24 -1.26
N ASN A 45 2.64 -0.22 -2.46
CA ASN A 45 1.91 -0.49 -3.68
C ASN A 45 2.25 -1.91 -4.18
N LEU A 46 1.24 -2.77 -4.26
CA LEU A 46 1.35 -4.14 -4.76
C LEU A 46 0.82 -4.19 -6.19
N THR A 47 1.71 -4.34 -7.16
CA THR A 47 1.41 -4.45 -8.60
C THR A 47 2.31 -5.46 -9.28
N GLY A 48 1.90 -5.99 -10.43
CA GLY A 48 2.69 -6.96 -11.20
C GLY A 48 2.50 -8.37 -10.68
N THR A 49 3.57 -9.12 -10.44
CA THR A 49 3.48 -10.50 -9.93
C THR A 49 3.71 -10.53 -8.43
N TYR A 50 2.76 -11.10 -7.69
CA TYR A 50 2.88 -11.25 -6.24
C TYR A 50 3.99 -12.24 -5.88
N LYS A 51 4.84 -11.84 -4.94
CA LYS A 51 5.89 -12.68 -4.36
C LYS A 51 5.47 -13.07 -2.95
N LYS A 52 5.41 -14.38 -2.69
CA LYS A 52 5.16 -14.88 -1.34
C LYS A 52 6.22 -14.32 -0.38
N GLY A 53 5.79 -13.78 0.75
CA GLY A 53 6.68 -13.21 1.76
C GLY A 53 7.01 -11.73 1.56
N THR A 54 6.27 -11.01 0.70
CA THR A 54 6.32 -9.54 0.68
C THR A 54 6.08 -8.99 2.08
N ASP A 55 7.04 -8.22 2.58
CA ASP A 55 6.91 -7.57 3.88
C ASP A 55 6.03 -6.33 3.76
N ILE A 56 4.85 -6.40 4.38
CA ILE A 56 3.90 -5.30 4.49
C ILE A 56 3.73 -4.83 5.95
N SER A 57 4.55 -5.33 6.87
CA SER A 57 4.44 -5.06 8.31
C SER A 57 4.65 -3.60 8.66
N GLN A 58 5.49 -2.92 7.87
CA GLN A 58 5.74 -1.51 8.06
C GLN A 58 4.67 -0.64 7.42
N CYS A 59 3.81 -1.17 6.54
CA CYS A 59 2.89 -0.39 5.71
C CYS A 59 1.62 0.00 6.47
N SER A 60 1.38 1.30 6.56
CA SER A 60 0.13 1.89 7.08
C SER A 60 -0.99 1.93 6.03
N THR A 61 -0.64 2.10 4.76
CA THR A 61 -1.58 2.03 3.64
C THR A 61 -1.06 1.04 2.61
N ILE A 62 -1.89 0.13 2.15
CA ILE A 62 -1.55 -0.89 1.16
C ILE A 62 -2.47 -0.73 -0.03
N THR A 63 -1.94 -0.32 -1.17
CA THR A 63 -2.69 -0.22 -2.42
C THR A 63 -2.42 -1.46 -3.26
N VAL A 64 -3.48 -2.19 -3.61
CA VAL A 64 -3.42 -3.37 -4.47
C VAL A 64 -4.02 -3.01 -5.83
N GLY A 65 -3.14 -2.85 -6.81
CA GLY A 65 -3.50 -2.52 -8.18
C GLY A 65 -3.75 -3.77 -9.03
N SER A 66 -3.21 -3.76 -10.25
CA SER A 66 -3.19 -4.92 -11.12
C SER A 66 -2.12 -5.91 -10.63
N LEU A 67 -2.56 -6.98 -9.97
CA LEU A 67 -1.69 -7.96 -9.33
C LEU A 67 -2.00 -9.37 -9.87
N SER A 68 -0.98 -10.16 -10.15
CA SER A 68 -1.10 -11.56 -10.54
C SER A 68 -0.51 -12.42 -9.44
N VAL A 69 -1.36 -13.19 -8.78
CA VAL A 69 -0.98 -14.13 -7.72
C VAL A 69 -0.74 -15.49 -8.36
N PRO A 70 0.47 -16.05 -8.27
CA PRO A 70 0.78 -17.35 -8.85
C PRO A 70 -0.11 -18.48 -8.28
N ALA A 71 -0.27 -19.55 -9.05
CA ALA A 71 -1.04 -20.71 -8.64
C ALA A 71 -0.43 -21.36 -7.39
N GLY A 72 -1.25 -21.68 -6.38
CA GLY A 72 -0.79 -22.25 -5.11
C GLY A 72 -0.12 -21.25 -4.15
N VAL A 73 -0.19 -19.96 -4.45
CA VAL A 73 0.27 -18.88 -3.56
C VAL A 73 -0.94 -18.17 -2.97
N THR A 74 -0.87 -17.91 -1.66
CA THR A 74 -1.84 -17.08 -0.94
C THR A 74 -1.36 -15.64 -0.94
N LEU A 75 -2.24 -14.70 -1.29
CA LEU A 75 -2.06 -13.29 -1.02
C LEU A 75 -2.20 -13.06 0.48
N ASP A 76 -1.07 -12.96 1.17
CA ASP A 76 -1.02 -12.80 2.61
C ASP A 76 -1.00 -11.31 2.99
N LEU A 77 -2.15 -10.85 3.47
CA LEU A 77 -2.36 -9.50 4.01
C LEU A 77 -2.47 -9.51 5.54
N SER A 78 -2.24 -10.66 6.18
CA SER A 78 -2.30 -10.83 7.65
C SER A 78 -1.22 -10.07 8.40
N ARG A 79 -0.12 -9.75 7.69
CA ARG A 79 1.03 -9.06 8.25
C ARG A 79 0.91 -7.54 8.15
N ALA A 80 -0.22 -7.01 7.71
CA ALA A 80 -0.43 -5.57 7.66
C ALA A 80 -0.32 -4.95 9.07
N LYS A 81 0.13 -3.70 9.14
CA LYS A 81 0.20 -2.95 10.40
C LYS A 81 -1.20 -2.83 11.03
N ASN A 82 -1.28 -2.78 12.36
CA ASN A 82 -2.54 -2.46 13.03
C ASN A 82 -3.02 -1.06 12.64
N GLY A 83 -4.33 -0.92 12.37
CA GLY A 83 -4.91 0.30 11.82
C GLY A 83 -4.64 0.50 10.33
N ALA A 84 -4.09 -0.48 9.62
CA ALA A 84 -3.74 -0.31 8.22
C ALA A 84 -4.98 -0.22 7.32
N THR A 85 -4.86 0.58 6.26
CA THR A 85 -5.87 0.68 5.20
C THR A 85 -5.41 -0.10 3.98
N ILE A 86 -6.17 -1.10 3.58
CA ILE A 86 -5.94 -1.89 2.35
C ILE A 86 -6.93 -1.40 1.29
N GLN A 87 -6.42 -0.93 0.16
CA GLN A 87 -7.20 -0.42 -0.94
C GLN A 87 -7.01 -1.24 -2.22
N PHE A 88 -8.05 -1.90 -2.69
CA PHE A 88 -8.06 -2.58 -3.98
C PHE A 88 -8.52 -1.63 -5.08
N THR A 89 -7.67 -1.35 -6.08
CA THR A 89 -7.97 -0.40 -7.18
C THR A 89 -8.01 -1.06 -8.55
N GLY A 90 -7.27 -2.16 -8.74
CA GLY A 90 -7.15 -2.86 -10.02
C GLY A 90 -7.79 -4.24 -10.04
N THR A 91 -7.43 -5.07 -11.02
CA THR A 91 -7.82 -6.48 -11.07
C THR A 91 -6.69 -7.35 -10.53
N THR A 92 -6.94 -8.07 -9.45
CA THR A 92 -6.03 -9.08 -8.92
C THR A 92 -6.45 -10.46 -9.42
N THR A 93 -5.62 -11.12 -10.21
CA THR A 93 -5.91 -12.45 -10.77
C THR A 93 -5.16 -13.52 -10.01
N PHE A 94 -5.82 -14.62 -9.68
CA PHE A 94 -5.20 -15.77 -9.02
C PHE A 94 -5.02 -16.93 -10.01
N GLY A 95 -3.84 -17.55 -9.98
CA GLY A 95 -3.58 -18.74 -10.77
C GLY A 95 -4.39 -19.94 -10.28
N THR A 96 -4.95 -20.72 -11.21
CA THR A 96 -5.73 -21.91 -10.90
C THR A 96 -4.85 -23.08 -10.47
N LEU A 97 -5.10 -23.59 -9.27
CA LEU A 97 -4.53 -24.83 -8.75
C LEU A 97 -5.58 -25.63 -7.97
N LYS A 98 -5.55 -26.96 -8.03
CA LYS A 98 -6.40 -27.81 -7.18
C LYS A 98 -5.77 -27.91 -5.79
N TRP A 99 -6.25 -27.09 -4.86
CA TRP A 99 -5.74 -27.02 -3.48
C TRP A 99 -6.78 -26.41 -2.55
N ASN A 100 -6.59 -26.56 -1.25
CA ASN A 100 -7.55 -26.09 -0.24
C ASN A 100 -7.52 -24.56 -0.06
N GLY A 101 -6.50 -23.87 -0.59
CA GLY A 101 -6.32 -22.44 -0.40
C GLY A 101 -5.79 -22.10 1.00
N PRO A 102 -6.04 -20.86 1.49
CA PRO A 102 -6.85 -19.80 0.88
C PRO A 102 -6.14 -19.01 -0.24
N LEU A 103 -6.91 -18.34 -1.12
CA LEU A 103 -6.37 -17.40 -2.12
C LEU A 103 -5.95 -16.07 -1.48
N VAL A 104 -6.77 -15.52 -0.58
CA VAL A 104 -6.49 -14.29 0.15
C VAL A 104 -6.64 -14.54 1.64
N THR A 105 -5.64 -14.15 2.41
CA THR A 105 -5.71 -14.14 3.87
C THR A 105 -5.64 -12.71 4.39
N LEU A 106 -6.62 -12.33 5.19
CA LEU A 106 -6.69 -11.05 5.88
C LEU A 106 -6.67 -11.31 7.39
N SER A 107 -5.83 -10.58 8.09
CA SER A 107 -5.79 -10.56 9.56
C SER A 107 -5.21 -9.23 10.01
N GLY A 108 -5.57 -8.82 11.22
CA GLY A 108 -5.06 -7.61 11.82
C GLY A 108 -6.04 -7.04 12.84
N THR A 109 -5.59 -5.98 13.51
CA THR A 109 -6.41 -5.19 14.43
C THR A 109 -6.72 -3.86 13.77
N ASP A 110 -8.01 -3.48 13.70
CA ASP A 110 -8.48 -2.21 13.12
C ASP A 110 -8.08 -2.01 11.66
N VAL A 111 -8.02 -3.11 10.88
CA VAL A 111 -7.70 -3.05 9.46
C VAL A 111 -8.95 -2.64 8.68
N THR A 112 -8.81 -1.63 7.83
CA THR A 112 -9.88 -1.19 6.93
C THR A 112 -9.60 -1.72 5.53
N VAL A 113 -10.53 -2.49 4.96
CA VAL A 113 -10.44 -2.94 3.56
C VAL A 113 -11.46 -2.16 2.74
N LYS A 114 -11.00 -1.46 1.70
CA LYS A 114 -11.84 -0.66 0.81
C LYS A 114 -11.39 -0.77 -0.65
N GLY A 115 -12.21 -0.26 -1.54
CA GLY A 115 -11.84 -0.07 -2.95
C GLY A 115 -12.77 -0.79 -3.93
N ASN A 116 -12.64 -0.40 -5.18
CA ASN A 116 -13.44 -0.85 -6.32
C ASN A 116 -12.72 -1.92 -7.17
N GLY A 117 -11.58 -2.42 -6.69
CA GLY A 117 -10.80 -3.43 -7.37
C GLY A 117 -11.52 -4.79 -7.44
N LYS A 118 -11.22 -5.54 -8.50
CA LYS A 118 -11.77 -6.89 -8.74
C LYS A 118 -10.76 -7.93 -8.28
N LEU A 119 -11.23 -8.94 -7.56
CA LEU A 119 -10.44 -10.14 -7.27
C LEU A 119 -10.96 -11.29 -8.15
N ASP A 120 -10.14 -11.73 -9.09
CA ASP A 120 -10.46 -12.77 -10.05
C ASP A 120 -9.81 -14.09 -9.69
N GLY A 121 -10.53 -14.91 -8.92
CA GLY A 121 -10.11 -16.26 -8.52
C GLY A 121 -10.24 -17.32 -9.61
N GLN A 122 -10.58 -16.93 -10.85
CA GLN A 122 -10.77 -17.85 -11.98
C GLN A 122 -11.75 -19.00 -11.69
N GLY A 123 -12.83 -18.71 -10.96
CA GLY A 123 -13.82 -19.71 -10.52
C GLY A 123 -14.38 -20.57 -11.67
N ALA A 124 -14.57 -19.98 -12.86
CA ALA A 124 -15.05 -20.70 -14.05
C ALA A 124 -14.18 -21.91 -14.43
N TRP A 125 -12.87 -21.84 -14.22
CA TRP A 125 -11.97 -22.97 -14.46
C TRP A 125 -12.29 -24.14 -13.51
N TYR A 126 -12.54 -23.86 -12.23
CA TYR A 126 -12.90 -24.88 -11.23
C TYR A 126 -14.27 -25.51 -11.49
N TRP A 127 -15.23 -24.74 -12.00
CA TRP A 127 -16.55 -25.25 -12.38
C TRP A 127 -16.46 -26.26 -13.54
N LYS A 128 -15.55 -26.04 -14.50
CA LYS A 128 -15.29 -27.00 -15.59
C LYS A 128 -14.66 -28.31 -15.13
N GLN A 129 -14.01 -28.34 -13.97
CA GLN A 129 -13.31 -29.52 -13.45
C GLN A 129 -14.24 -30.50 -12.70
N GLY A 130 -15.54 -30.19 -12.58
CA GLY A 130 -16.52 -31.07 -11.94
C GLY A 130 -16.51 -31.05 -10.41
N GLN A 131 -17.43 -31.81 -9.82
CA GLN A 131 -17.77 -31.79 -8.38
C GLN A 131 -16.71 -32.43 -7.46
N GLN A 132 -15.81 -33.25 -8.03
CA GLN A 132 -14.70 -33.92 -7.35
C GLN A 132 -13.38 -33.13 -7.43
N THR A 133 -13.44 -31.81 -7.58
CA THR A 133 -12.25 -30.96 -7.63
C THR A 133 -12.11 -30.13 -6.37
N THR A 134 -10.93 -30.19 -5.74
CA THR A 134 -10.56 -29.33 -4.63
C THR A 134 -10.58 -27.87 -5.05
N ARG A 135 -11.50 -27.11 -4.46
CA ARG A 135 -11.67 -25.67 -4.69
C ARG A 135 -11.03 -24.90 -3.54
N PRO A 136 -10.17 -23.91 -3.82
CA PRO A 136 -9.58 -23.12 -2.76
C PRO A 136 -10.62 -22.21 -2.12
N VAL A 137 -10.49 -22.03 -0.81
CA VAL A 137 -11.20 -20.96 -0.11
C VAL A 137 -10.75 -19.62 -0.68
N PHE A 138 -11.69 -18.77 -1.09
CA PHE A 138 -11.35 -17.51 -1.72
C PHE A 138 -10.79 -16.50 -0.71
N PHE A 139 -11.54 -16.26 0.37
CA PHE A 139 -11.18 -15.33 1.42
C PHE A 139 -11.15 -16.01 2.77
N GLN A 140 -10.04 -15.83 3.49
CA GLN A 140 -9.94 -16.20 4.89
C GLN A 140 -9.63 -14.95 5.70
N ALA A 141 -10.59 -14.52 6.53
CA ALA A 141 -10.43 -13.39 7.43
C ALA A 141 -10.36 -13.89 8.87
N HIS A 142 -9.24 -13.64 9.55
CA HIS A 142 -9.07 -13.95 10.97
C HIS A 142 -9.24 -12.66 11.79
N LYS A 143 -10.12 -12.69 12.79
CA LYS A 143 -10.48 -11.50 13.58
C LYS A 143 -9.69 -11.47 14.89
N HIS A 144 -8.94 -10.39 15.12
CA HIS A 144 -8.31 -10.12 16.42
C HIS A 144 -8.82 -8.86 17.12
N ARG A 145 -9.37 -7.86 16.39
CA ARG A 145 -10.26 -6.76 16.82
C ARG A 145 -10.64 -5.93 15.56
N CYS A 146 -11.88 -5.40 15.51
CA CYS A 146 -12.54 -4.67 14.40
C CYS A 146 -11.89 -4.78 13.00
N LEU A 147 -12.43 -5.67 12.16
CA LEU A 147 -12.14 -5.71 10.72
C LEU A 147 -13.36 -5.15 9.99
N ASP A 148 -13.21 -4.01 9.34
CA ASP A 148 -14.28 -3.32 8.61
C ASP A 148 -14.04 -3.45 7.10
N VAL A 149 -14.80 -4.32 6.46
CA VAL A 149 -14.80 -4.50 4.99
C VAL A 149 -15.96 -3.68 4.43
N HIS A 150 -15.66 -2.55 3.78
CA HIS A 150 -16.66 -1.70 3.15
C HIS A 150 -16.71 -1.96 1.64
N ASP A 151 -17.83 -2.50 1.15
CA ASP A 151 -18.16 -2.50 -0.29
C ASP A 151 -18.86 -1.17 -0.61
N SER A 152 -18.34 -0.42 -1.58
CA SER A 152 -18.91 0.87 -2.02
C SER A 152 -20.18 0.71 -2.88
N ARG A 153 -20.68 -0.51 -3.08
CA ARG A 153 -21.95 -0.79 -3.78
C ARG A 153 -23.16 -0.82 -2.86
N GLY A 154 -23.47 0.31 -2.20
CA GLY A 154 -24.77 0.55 -1.55
C GLY A 154 -25.18 -0.41 -0.41
N PRO A 155 -26.22 -0.05 0.38
CA PRO A 155 -26.62 -0.83 1.56
C PRO A 155 -27.42 -2.13 1.29
N ASP A 156 -27.46 -2.66 0.06
CA ASP A 156 -28.28 -3.85 -0.25
C ASP A 156 -27.62 -4.84 -1.22
N THR A 157 -26.44 -5.32 -0.88
CA THR A 157 -26.04 -6.67 -1.32
C THR A 157 -25.41 -7.40 -0.15
N ARG A 158 -26.24 -8.13 0.59
CA ARG A 158 -25.77 -9.26 1.40
C ARG A 158 -24.86 -10.11 0.53
N LEU A 159 -23.73 -10.52 1.10
CA LEU A 159 -22.87 -11.57 0.59
C LEU A 159 -23.74 -12.81 0.30
N GLN A 160 -24.24 -12.93 -0.93
CA GLN A 160 -24.78 -14.17 -1.42
C GLN A 160 -23.57 -15.03 -1.74
N GLY A 161 -23.17 -15.81 -0.73
CA GLY A 161 -22.33 -16.96 -0.97
C GLY A 161 -23.09 -17.94 -1.85
N TRP A 162 -22.51 -18.22 -3.03
CA TRP A 162 -22.63 -19.46 -3.79
C TRP A 162 -21.35 -19.64 -4.61
#